data_AF-A0A7S0VX05-F1
#
_entry.id   AF-A0A7S0VX05-F1
#
_cell.length_a   1.000
_cell.length_b   1.000
_cell.length_c   1.000
_cell.angle_alpha   90.00
_cell.angle_beta   90.00
_cell.angle_gamma   90.00
#
_symmetry.space_group_name_H-M   'P 1'
#
loop_
_entity.id
_entity.type
_entity.pdbx_description
1 polymer ?
#
loop_
_entity_poly.entity_id
_entity_poly.type
_entity_poly.pdbx_seq_one_letter_code
_entity_poly.pdbx_strand_id
1 'polypeptide(L)'
;TKAPPRQTEFSRLNLQYTVLSKRKLIQLVEEKHVEGWSDPRMPTLSGVRRRGYTPEALRLFCERVGISKADSNIDMSVLEDCAREVLEQSAPRALAVLDPIKLTITNWPEGKVEEFETDAHPKRPELGTRKIPFSGSVLIDAEDFNEDPPKGYFRLSPGGQVRLRLAYVVTCNEVVRDADGKVKELLCTYDPETRAGATPEGAQKVKGIIQWVSEGHGVPCEVRLYDRLFKAAQPGADHDGDFLKDINPDSVRVCKGFAEPSVAAVAPGGHVQFERVGYFCADSVDSKEGALVFNRVVPLRDTWAAKTPPSPKAQKGQQQAKQGGGGGAGPAQADLDPVLRLDIRVGKILSAEKHPDADSLYVEKIDLGDETGPRTIVSGLANYIPLEDLEGRACTVLCNLKPAKMRGILSEGMVLCAADDDAGVVELLEPPEGAEVGERVKVEGRGEPQPDEVLKSKTQQKVWTTVAEDLKTDDEGAAVFQGDALITSAGKLTSKTLKGKPIS
;
A
#
# COMPACT_ATOMS: atom_id res chain seq x y z
N THR A 1 -49.63 27.25 -4.02
CA THR A 1 -49.64 25.79 -3.76
C THR A 1 -48.20 25.33 -3.63
N LYS A 2 -47.83 24.58 -2.58
CA LYS A 2 -46.47 24.03 -2.45
C LYS A 2 -46.25 22.99 -3.56
N ALA A 3 -45.12 23.05 -4.25
CA ALA A 3 -44.75 22.04 -5.22
C ALA A 3 -44.68 20.65 -4.54
N PRO A 4 -45.14 19.57 -5.20
CA PRO A 4 -45.04 18.23 -4.64
C PRO A 4 -43.57 17.80 -4.52
N PRO A 5 -43.22 17.00 -3.49
CA PRO A 5 -41.86 16.51 -3.32
C PRO A 5 -41.44 15.64 -4.51
N ARG A 6 -40.15 15.67 -4.86
CA ARG A 6 -39.55 14.81 -5.88
C ARG A 6 -38.70 13.74 -5.20
N GLN A 7 -38.90 12.49 -5.60
CA GLN A 7 -38.10 11.35 -5.16
C GLN A 7 -36.94 11.12 -6.13
N THR A 8 -35.74 10.90 -5.57
CA THR A 8 -34.55 10.50 -6.31
C THR A 8 -33.96 9.27 -5.63
N GLU A 9 -33.56 8.30 -6.43
CA GLU A 9 -33.01 7.03 -5.96
C GLU A 9 -31.54 6.92 -6.34
N PHE A 10 -30.78 6.23 -5.49
CA PHE A 10 -29.37 5.91 -5.65
C PHE A 10 -29.12 4.47 -5.19
N SER A 11 -28.04 3.86 -5.67
CA SER A 11 -27.69 2.49 -5.34
C SER A 11 -27.24 2.37 -3.89
N ARG A 12 -27.48 1.19 -3.32
CA ARG A 12 -27.02 0.90 -1.96
C ARG A 12 -25.53 0.59 -1.99
N LEU A 13 -24.81 1.06 -0.97
CA LEU A 13 -23.44 0.61 -0.71
C LEU A 13 -23.42 -0.88 -0.40
N ASN A 14 -22.63 -1.65 -1.14
CA ASN A 14 -22.13 -2.95 -0.70
C ASN A 14 -20.62 -2.88 -0.52
N LEU A 15 -20.14 -3.49 0.55
CA LEU A 15 -18.73 -3.52 0.91
C LEU A 15 -18.33 -4.99 0.99
N GLN A 16 -17.21 -5.34 0.39
CA GLN A 16 -16.71 -6.71 0.40
C GLN A 16 -16.29 -7.14 1.82
N TYR A 17 -16.29 -8.45 2.08
CA TYR A 17 -15.89 -9.06 3.35
C TYR A 17 -16.75 -8.61 4.55
N THR A 18 -17.97 -8.14 4.29
CA THR A 18 -18.94 -7.73 5.31
C THR A 18 -20.36 -8.07 4.90
N VAL A 19 -21.29 -7.95 5.84
CA VAL A 19 -22.73 -8.12 5.62
C VAL A 19 -23.48 -6.91 6.15
N LEU A 20 -24.38 -6.35 5.34
CA LEU A 20 -25.19 -5.17 5.72
C LEU A 20 -26.68 -5.53 5.91
N SER A 21 -27.04 -6.80 5.73
CA SER A 21 -28.41 -7.26 5.96
C SER A 21 -28.74 -7.28 7.45
N LYS A 22 -29.82 -6.61 7.84
CA LYS A 22 -30.28 -6.57 9.24
C LYS A 22 -30.48 -7.97 9.82
N ARG A 23 -31.04 -8.90 9.04
CA ARG A 23 -31.24 -10.30 9.46
C ARG A 23 -29.91 -10.98 9.78
N LYS A 24 -28.90 -10.84 8.90
CA LYS A 24 -27.57 -11.42 9.10
C LYS A 24 -26.85 -10.79 10.30
N LEU A 25 -26.97 -9.46 10.49
CA LEU A 25 -26.36 -8.76 11.63
C LEU A 25 -26.99 -9.14 12.97
N ILE A 26 -28.31 -9.30 13.04
CA ILE A 26 -29.00 -9.81 14.23
C ILE A 26 -28.47 -11.21 14.57
N GLN A 27 -28.38 -12.09 13.57
CA GLN A 27 -27.89 -13.46 13.76
C GLN A 27 -26.46 -13.49 14.32
N LEU A 28 -25.54 -12.67 13.81
CA LEU A 28 -24.17 -12.55 14.35
C LEU A 28 -24.16 -12.20 15.84
N VAL A 29 -25.07 -11.34 16.29
CA VAL A 29 -25.16 -10.89 17.69
C VAL A 29 -25.86 -11.92 18.57
N GLU A 30 -27.04 -12.42 18.16
CA GLU A 30 -27.84 -13.36 18.95
C GLU A 30 -27.14 -14.71 19.13
N GLU A 31 -26.44 -15.19 18.10
CA GLU A 31 -25.64 -16.42 18.15
C GLU A 31 -24.22 -16.21 18.69
N LYS A 32 -23.87 -14.98 19.12
CA LYS A 32 -22.58 -14.63 19.77
C LYS A 32 -21.33 -14.88 18.92
N HIS A 33 -21.44 -14.71 17.61
CA HIS A 33 -20.25 -14.64 16.72
C HIS A 33 -19.45 -13.34 16.90
N VAL A 34 -20.10 -12.31 17.45
CA VAL A 34 -19.52 -11.03 17.86
C VAL A 34 -19.95 -10.66 19.28
N GLU A 35 -19.23 -9.75 19.93
CA GLU A 35 -19.50 -9.30 21.32
C GLU A 35 -20.80 -8.51 21.45
N GLY A 36 -21.30 -7.93 20.35
CA GLY A 36 -22.53 -7.15 20.30
C GLY A 36 -22.54 -6.14 19.16
N TRP A 37 -23.50 -5.22 19.18
CA TRP A 37 -23.67 -4.19 18.14
C TRP A 37 -22.53 -3.18 18.06
N SER A 38 -21.74 -3.02 19.12
CA SER A 38 -20.56 -2.14 19.18
C SER A 38 -19.24 -2.90 19.01
N ASP A 39 -19.27 -4.20 18.69
CA ASP A 39 -18.07 -4.97 18.39
C ASP A 39 -17.29 -4.30 17.24
N PRO A 40 -15.98 -4.05 17.36
CA PRO A 40 -15.17 -3.43 16.31
C PRO A 40 -15.15 -4.15 14.96
N ARG A 41 -15.53 -5.44 14.90
CA ARG A 41 -15.67 -6.20 13.65
C ARG A 41 -16.98 -5.91 12.92
N MET A 42 -17.97 -5.31 13.60
CA MET A 42 -19.29 -5.03 13.03
C MET A 42 -19.25 -3.79 12.13
N PRO A 43 -19.96 -3.79 10.99
CA PRO A 43 -20.06 -2.64 10.08
C PRO A 43 -21.05 -1.57 10.58
N THR A 44 -21.40 -1.59 11.86
CA THR A 44 -22.28 -0.62 12.49
C THR A 44 -21.50 0.66 12.78
N LEU A 45 -22.17 1.82 12.78
CA LEU A 45 -21.50 3.08 13.14
C LEU A 45 -20.90 3.04 14.56
N SER A 46 -21.54 2.33 15.49
CA SER A 46 -21.01 2.09 16.83
C SER A 46 -19.75 1.20 16.82
N GLY A 47 -19.76 0.12 16.04
CA GLY A 47 -18.62 -0.80 15.90
C GLY A 47 -17.42 -0.12 15.25
N VAL A 48 -17.60 0.53 14.10
CA VAL A 48 -16.51 1.23 13.42
C VAL A 48 -15.96 2.40 14.23
N ARG A 49 -16.81 3.11 14.99
CA ARG A 49 -16.36 4.14 15.94
C ARG A 49 -15.51 3.55 17.06
N ARG A 50 -15.95 2.45 17.68
CA ARG A 50 -15.17 1.75 18.73
C ARG A 50 -13.86 1.16 18.17
N ARG A 51 -13.87 0.67 16.93
CA ARG A 51 -12.67 0.25 16.20
C ARG A 51 -11.66 1.38 16.03
N GLY A 52 -12.13 2.63 16.00
CA GLY A 52 -11.32 3.84 15.89
C GLY A 52 -11.36 4.52 14.53
N TYR A 53 -12.29 4.14 13.64
CA TYR A 53 -12.54 4.92 12.43
C TYR A 53 -13.05 6.31 12.82
N THR A 54 -12.45 7.34 12.24
CA THR A 54 -12.85 8.72 12.47
C THR A 54 -14.05 9.09 11.59
N PRO A 55 -14.91 10.03 12.03
CA PRO A 55 -15.96 10.58 11.18
C PRO A 55 -15.42 11.13 9.85
N GLU A 56 -14.22 11.73 9.87
CA GLU A 56 -13.52 12.27 8.70
C GLU A 56 -13.19 11.15 7.69
N ALA A 57 -12.68 10.01 8.14
CA ALA A 57 -12.37 8.87 7.28
C ALA A 57 -13.63 8.28 6.64
N LEU A 58 -14.73 8.20 7.38
CA LEU A 58 -16.01 7.71 6.84
C LEU A 58 -16.61 8.67 5.81
N ARG A 59 -16.53 9.98 6.04
CA ARG A 59 -16.97 10.98 5.05
C ARG A 59 -16.12 10.94 3.78
N LEU A 60 -14.80 10.84 3.92
CA LEU A 60 -13.87 10.69 2.80
C LEU A 60 -14.15 9.40 2.01
N PHE A 61 -14.48 8.30 2.69
CA PHE A 61 -14.92 7.07 2.03
C PHE A 61 -16.20 7.27 1.22
N CYS A 62 -17.23 7.89 1.79
CA CYS A 62 -18.47 8.19 1.06
C CYS A 62 -18.23 9.11 -0.15
N GLU A 63 -17.35 10.09 -0.03
CA GLU A 63 -16.97 10.99 -1.13
C GLU A 63 -16.29 10.22 -2.27
N ARG A 64 -15.35 9.32 -1.96
CA ARG A 64 -14.63 8.52 -2.96
C ARG A 64 -15.50 7.51 -3.68
N VAL A 65 -16.42 6.87 -2.97
CA VAL A 65 -17.35 5.91 -3.59
C VAL A 65 -18.37 6.63 -4.48
N GLY A 66 -18.70 7.88 -4.15
CA GLY A 66 -19.65 8.68 -4.91
C GLY A 66 -21.09 8.18 -4.78
N ILE A 67 -21.98 8.80 -5.55
CA ILE A 67 -23.40 8.45 -5.60
C ILE A 67 -23.74 8.14 -7.06
N SER A 68 -24.22 6.92 -7.31
CA SER A 68 -24.66 6.50 -8.64
C SER A 68 -25.95 5.68 -8.53
N LYS A 69 -26.53 5.33 -9.69
CA LYS A 69 -27.65 4.36 -9.77
C LYS A 69 -27.17 2.94 -10.06
N ALA A 70 -25.90 2.76 -10.41
CA ALA A 70 -25.30 1.46 -10.65
C ALA A 70 -24.97 0.78 -9.32
N ASP A 71 -25.19 -0.53 -9.24
CA ASP A 71 -24.85 -1.29 -8.04
C ASP A 71 -23.36 -1.18 -7.74
N SER A 72 -23.04 -0.91 -6.47
CA SER A 72 -21.66 -0.76 -6.00
C SER A 72 -21.28 -1.97 -5.14
N ASN A 73 -20.10 -2.55 -5.40
CA ASN A 73 -19.47 -3.55 -4.56
C ASN A 73 -18.01 -3.14 -4.31
N ILE A 74 -17.81 -2.38 -3.24
CA ILE A 74 -16.56 -1.69 -2.93
C ILE A 74 -15.64 -2.62 -2.15
N ASP A 75 -14.35 -2.66 -2.49
CA ASP A 75 -13.36 -3.39 -1.70
C ASP A 75 -13.17 -2.69 -0.33
N MET A 76 -13.07 -3.50 0.73
CA MET A 76 -12.79 -3.02 2.10
C MET A 76 -11.54 -2.16 2.17
N SER A 77 -10.54 -2.44 1.33
CA SER A 77 -9.30 -1.69 1.27
C SER A 77 -9.51 -0.20 0.97
N VAL A 78 -10.56 0.20 0.25
CA VAL A 78 -10.87 1.62 -0.01
C VAL A 78 -11.22 2.35 1.29
N LEU A 79 -12.00 1.72 2.17
CA LEU A 79 -12.32 2.26 3.49
C LEU A 79 -11.06 2.33 4.37
N GLU A 80 -10.22 1.29 4.31
CA GLU A 80 -8.95 1.25 5.05
C GLU A 80 -7.97 2.34 4.56
N ASP A 81 -7.98 2.67 3.27
CA ASP A 81 -7.19 3.74 2.67
C ASP A 81 -7.58 5.11 3.20
N CYS A 82 -8.89 5.38 3.26
CA CYS A 82 -9.41 6.62 3.85
C CYS A 82 -8.98 6.76 5.31
N ALA A 83 -9.07 5.67 6.09
CA ALA A 83 -8.62 5.69 7.48
C ALA A 83 -7.11 5.94 7.59
N ARG A 84 -6.28 5.26 6.80
CA ARG A 84 -4.82 5.49 6.78
C ARG A 84 -4.49 6.93 6.41
N GLU A 85 -5.16 7.49 5.40
CA GLU A 85 -4.90 8.85 4.95
C GLU A 85 -5.22 9.90 6.02
N VAL A 86 -6.37 9.78 6.68
CA VAL A 86 -6.78 10.71 7.74
C VAL A 86 -5.89 10.56 8.98
N LEU A 87 -5.59 9.33 9.39
CA LEU A 87 -4.79 9.07 10.59
C LEU A 87 -3.31 9.40 10.39
N GLU A 88 -2.76 9.25 9.18
CA GLU A 88 -1.39 9.65 8.84
C GLU A 88 -1.13 11.13 9.11
N GLN A 89 -2.18 11.96 9.07
CA GLN A 89 -2.08 13.41 9.29
C GLN A 89 -2.18 13.82 10.76
N SER A 90 -2.70 12.96 11.65
CA SER A 90 -3.13 13.37 13.00
C SER A 90 -2.60 12.49 14.13
N ALA A 91 -2.33 11.19 13.89
CA ALA A 91 -1.94 10.27 14.95
C ALA A 91 -0.46 10.44 15.36
N PRO A 92 -0.10 10.68 16.63
CA PRO A 92 1.29 10.63 17.07
C PRO A 92 1.89 9.23 16.84
N ARG A 93 3.20 9.15 16.65
CA ARG A 93 3.97 7.91 16.51
C ARG A 93 4.46 7.46 17.88
N ALA A 94 4.45 6.16 18.10
CA ALA A 94 5.00 5.54 19.29
C ALA A 94 5.61 4.18 18.95
N LEU A 95 6.57 3.73 19.75
CA LEU A 95 7.07 2.37 19.72
C LEU A 95 6.16 1.47 20.57
N ALA A 96 5.86 0.28 20.04
CA ALA A 96 5.18 -0.77 20.78
C ALA A 96 5.69 -2.13 20.33
N VAL A 97 5.75 -3.07 21.25
CA VAL A 97 6.12 -4.48 21.03
C VAL A 97 4.91 -5.31 21.39
N LEU A 98 4.41 -6.10 20.45
CA LEU A 98 3.14 -6.82 20.59
C LEU A 98 3.33 -8.27 21.02
N ASP A 99 4.47 -8.87 20.69
CA ASP A 99 4.87 -10.23 21.08
C ASP A 99 6.28 -10.19 21.69
N PRO A 100 6.41 -9.85 22.99
CA PRO A 100 7.69 -9.45 23.56
C PRO A 100 8.66 -10.62 23.78
N ILE A 101 9.87 -10.47 23.22
CA ILE A 101 11.07 -11.21 23.61
C ILE A 101 12.02 -10.25 24.33
N LYS A 102 12.60 -10.70 25.45
CA LYS A 102 13.58 -9.93 26.20
C LYS A 102 14.93 -9.89 25.47
N LEU A 103 15.56 -8.72 25.42
CA LEU A 103 16.91 -8.52 24.92
C LEU A 103 17.73 -7.77 25.99
N THR A 104 18.77 -8.43 26.51
CA THR A 104 19.68 -7.88 27.52
C THR A 104 20.99 -7.48 26.85
N ILE A 105 21.39 -6.23 27.01
CA ILE A 105 22.64 -5.66 26.53
C ILE A 105 23.69 -5.82 27.64
N THR A 106 24.54 -6.82 27.48
CA THR A 106 25.48 -7.30 28.49
C THR A 106 26.63 -6.34 28.79
N ASN A 107 27.01 -5.49 27.84
CA ASN A 107 28.03 -4.44 28.02
C ASN A 107 27.42 -3.05 28.35
N TRP A 108 26.14 -2.99 28.70
CA TRP A 108 25.50 -1.74 29.13
C TRP A 108 25.87 -1.40 30.59
N PRO A 109 26.18 -0.13 30.93
CA PRO A 109 26.48 0.24 32.31
C PRO A 109 25.29 -0.01 33.25
N GLU A 110 25.54 -0.70 34.36
CA GLU A 110 24.51 -1.06 35.34
C GLU A 110 23.78 0.18 35.88
N GLY A 111 22.44 0.10 36.00
CA GLY A 111 21.59 1.18 36.50
C GLY A 111 21.46 2.40 35.57
N LYS A 112 22.18 2.45 34.45
CA LYS A 112 22.12 3.57 33.51
C LYS A 112 20.82 3.53 32.70
N VAL A 113 20.09 4.64 32.74
CA VAL A 113 18.95 4.91 31.85
C VAL A 113 19.29 6.15 31.03
N GLU A 114 19.12 6.06 29.71
CA GLU A 114 19.23 7.20 28.80
C GLU A 114 17.86 7.56 28.24
N GLU A 115 17.65 8.83 27.91
CA GLU A 115 16.47 9.28 27.18
C GLU A 115 16.84 9.64 25.74
N PHE A 116 16.05 9.14 24.80
CA PHE A 116 16.07 9.59 23.41
C PHE A 116 14.87 10.50 23.15
N GLU A 117 15.11 11.66 22.55
CA GLU A 117 14.05 12.59 22.15
C GLU A 117 13.84 12.54 20.65
N THR A 118 12.59 12.51 20.22
CA THR A 118 12.21 12.52 18.80
C THR A 118 10.85 13.20 18.63
N ASP A 119 10.54 13.66 17.43
CA ASP A 119 9.23 14.23 17.12
C ASP A 119 8.11 13.22 17.39
N ALA A 120 7.02 13.67 18.00
CA ALA A 120 5.81 12.86 18.11
C ALA A 120 5.22 12.54 16.72
N HIS A 121 5.51 13.36 15.71
CA HIS A 121 5.08 13.12 14.34
C HIS A 121 6.06 13.72 13.31
N PRO A 122 6.51 12.95 12.30
CA PRO A 122 7.60 13.38 11.38
C PRO A 122 7.27 14.57 10.48
N LYS A 123 5.99 14.92 10.35
CA LYS A 123 5.48 16.03 9.51
C LYS A 123 4.59 17.03 10.26
N ARG A 124 4.42 16.88 11.57
CA ARG A 124 3.47 17.68 12.36
C ARG A 124 4.18 18.14 13.65
N PRO A 125 5.09 19.12 13.54
CA PRO A 125 5.88 19.58 14.69
C PRO A 125 5.02 20.15 15.82
N GLU A 126 3.80 20.60 15.53
CA GLU A 126 2.85 21.07 16.55
C GLU A 126 2.36 19.97 17.50
N LEU A 127 2.55 18.69 17.15
CA LEU A 127 2.30 17.57 18.06
C LEU A 127 3.43 17.37 19.08
N GLY A 128 4.48 18.19 19.01
CA GLY A 128 5.59 18.22 19.96
C GLY A 128 6.57 17.06 19.78
N THR A 129 7.39 16.86 20.81
CA THR A 129 8.36 15.77 20.90
C THR A 129 7.94 14.75 21.96
N ARG A 130 8.54 13.57 21.90
CA ARG A 130 8.36 12.51 22.88
C ARG A 130 9.72 11.99 23.32
N LYS A 131 9.78 11.57 24.58
CA LYS A 131 10.97 10.98 25.20
C LYS A 131 10.80 9.48 25.34
N ILE A 132 11.82 8.74 24.94
CA ILE A 132 11.84 7.29 24.91
C ILE A 132 12.99 6.82 25.83
N PRO A 133 12.68 6.23 27.00
CA PRO A 133 13.71 5.73 27.89
C PRO A 133 14.35 4.46 27.31
N PHE A 134 15.66 4.37 27.45
CA PHE A 134 16.49 3.24 27.03
C PHE A 134 17.32 2.74 28.21
N SER A 135 17.37 1.41 28.36
CA SER A 135 18.12 0.72 29.41
C SER A 135 18.82 -0.50 28.83
N GLY A 136 19.72 -1.10 29.61
CA GLY A 136 20.38 -2.35 29.24
C GLY A 136 19.43 -3.55 29.08
N SER A 137 18.16 -3.43 29.50
CA SER A 137 17.11 -4.41 29.20
C SER A 137 16.01 -3.78 28.35
N VAL A 138 15.73 -4.38 27.19
CA VAL A 138 14.67 -3.96 26.26
C VAL A 138 13.85 -5.17 25.81
N LEU A 139 12.66 -4.91 25.30
CA LEU A 139 11.78 -5.87 24.65
C LEU A 139 11.78 -5.60 23.15
N ILE A 140 11.75 -6.65 22.35
CA ILE A 140 11.57 -6.60 20.89
C ILE A 140 10.43 -7.54 20.48
N ASP A 141 9.84 -7.35 19.30
CA ASP A 141 8.86 -8.30 18.78
C ASP A 141 9.51 -9.64 18.42
N ALA A 142 8.83 -10.74 18.70
CA ALA A 142 9.29 -12.09 18.38
C ALA A 142 9.56 -12.28 16.88
N GLU A 143 8.78 -11.62 16.02
CA GLU A 143 8.99 -11.64 14.56
C GLU A 143 10.26 -10.91 14.10
N ASP A 144 10.91 -10.15 15.00
CA ASP A 144 12.16 -9.46 14.74
C ASP A 144 13.41 -10.29 15.07
N PHE A 145 13.24 -11.55 15.52
CA PHE A 145 14.32 -12.52 15.71
C PHE A 145 14.08 -13.82 14.93
N ASN A 146 15.11 -14.34 14.27
CA ASN A 146 15.06 -15.66 13.61
C ASN A 146 16.42 -16.37 13.70
N GLU A 147 16.43 -17.61 14.19
CA GLU A 147 17.62 -18.43 14.33
C GLU A 147 18.14 -18.98 13.00
N ASP A 148 17.23 -19.25 12.06
CA ASP A 148 17.55 -19.68 10.70
C ASP A 148 16.99 -18.65 9.71
N PRO A 149 17.64 -17.48 9.60
CA PRO A 149 17.09 -16.35 8.85
C PRO A 149 17.01 -16.68 7.35
N PRO A 150 15.83 -16.60 6.72
CA PRO A 150 15.72 -16.82 5.28
C PRO A 150 16.47 -15.74 4.50
N LYS A 151 16.82 -16.02 3.24
CA LYS A 151 17.48 -15.04 2.36
C LYS A 151 16.64 -13.76 2.28
N GLY A 152 17.28 -12.61 2.55
CA GLY A 152 16.61 -11.31 2.58
C GLY A 152 16.01 -10.92 3.93
N TYR A 153 16.19 -11.74 4.97
CA TYR A 153 15.88 -11.37 6.34
C TYR A 153 16.95 -10.41 6.87
N PHE A 154 16.55 -9.18 7.22
CA PHE A 154 17.48 -8.14 7.66
C PHE A 154 17.39 -7.84 9.17
N ARG A 155 16.58 -8.59 9.92
CA ARG A 155 16.35 -8.37 11.36
C ARG A 155 17.34 -9.20 12.18
N LEU A 156 17.12 -9.36 13.48
CA LEU A 156 18.10 -9.97 14.37
C LEU A 156 18.17 -11.48 14.17
N SER A 157 19.40 -12.02 14.20
CA SER A 157 19.71 -13.45 14.10
C SER A 157 20.95 -13.75 14.95
N PRO A 158 21.23 -15.01 15.31
CA PRO A 158 22.43 -15.37 16.05
C PRO A 158 23.71 -14.87 15.37
N GLY A 159 24.58 -14.15 16.11
CA GLY A 159 25.77 -13.49 15.59
C GLY A 159 25.51 -12.27 14.70
N GLY A 160 24.25 -12.00 14.35
CA GLY A 160 23.83 -10.89 13.50
C GLY A 160 23.71 -9.57 14.24
N GLN A 161 23.71 -8.48 13.47
CA GLN A 161 23.56 -7.12 13.97
C GLN A 161 22.24 -6.49 13.50
N VAL A 162 21.63 -5.69 14.36
CA VAL A 162 20.44 -4.89 14.02
C VAL A 162 20.50 -3.53 14.69
N ARG A 163 19.89 -2.51 14.07
CA ARG A 163 19.72 -1.21 14.70
C ARG A 163 18.43 -1.17 15.48
N LEU A 164 18.51 -0.83 16.76
CA LEU A 164 17.35 -0.45 17.56
C LEU A 164 16.92 0.96 17.14
N ARG A 165 15.66 1.11 16.73
CA ARG A 165 15.09 2.37 16.22
C ARG A 165 15.40 3.53 17.17
N LEU A 166 15.99 4.62 16.66
CA LEU A 166 16.39 5.82 17.42
C LEU A 166 17.49 5.63 18.48
N ALA A 167 18.04 4.42 18.63
CA ALA A 167 19.03 4.09 19.64
C ALA A 167 20.31 3.55 18.98
N TYR A 168 20.82 2.44 19.49
CA TYR A 168 22.11 1.86 19.13
C TYR A 168 21.99 0.70 18.14
N VAL A 169 23.10 0.29 17.55
CA VAL A 169 23.28 -1.03 16.94
C VAL A 169 23.60 -2.04 18.03
N VAL A 170 22.95 -3.20 17.96
CA VAL A 170 23.19 -4.35 18.84
C VAL A 170 23.58 -5.60 18.04
N THR A 171 24.38 -6.47 18.66
CA THR A 171 24.81 -7.77 18.12
C THR A 171 24.25 -8.88 19.00
N CYS A 172 23.60 -9.90 18.44
CA CYS A 172 23.13 -11.06 19.21
C CYS A 172 24.27 -12.04 19.44
N ASN A 173 24.66 -12.22 20.70
CA ASN A 173 25.77 -13.08 21.09
C ASN A 173 25.30 -14.45 21.59
N GLU A 174 24.17 -14.49 22.31
CA GLU A 174 23.63 -15.74 22.88
C GLU A 174 22.09 -15.73 22.86
N VAL A 175 21.52 -16.93 22.69
CA VAL A 175 20.07 -17.17 22.69
C VAL A 175 19.74 -18.03 23.90
N VAL A 176 19.02 -17.46 24.87
CA VAL A 176 18.56 -18.16 26.06
C VAL A 176 17.16 -18.72 25.78
N ARG A 177 17.00 -20.01 26.03
CA ARG A 177 15.74 -20.74 25.83
C ARG A 177 15.05 -21.05 27.15
N ASP A 178 13.73 -21.22 27.11
CA ASP A 178 12.98 -21.82 28.20
C ASP A 178 13.05 -23.36 28.18
N ALA A 179 12.37 -24.00 29.14
CA ALA A 179 12.33 -25.46 29.26
C ALA A 179 11.67 -26.16 28.06
N ASP A 180 10.81 -25.45 27.31
CA ASP A 180 10.13 -25.95 26.12
C ASP A 180 10.95 -25.68 24.84
N GLY A 181 12.15 -25.12 24.97
CA GLY A 181 13.05 -24.80 23.87
C GLY A 181 12.69 -23.52 23.11
N LYS A 182 11.71 -22.73 23.57
CA LYS A 182 11.36 -21.45 22.95
C LYS A 182 12.35 -20.37 23.36
N VAL A 183 12.56 -19.41 22.45
CA VAL A 183 13.41 -18.25 22.71
C VAL A 183 12.78 -17.40 23.82
N LYS A 184 13.51 -17.22 24.91
CA LYS A 184 13.06 -16.46 26.08
C LYS A 184 13.77 -15.11 26.17
N GLU A 185 15.09 -15.11 25.95
CA GLU A 185 15.93 -13.93 26.11
C GLU A 185 17.10 -13.97 25.13
N LEU A 186 17.47 -12.81 24.60
CA LEU A 186 18.63 -12.62 23.73
C LEU A 186 19.69 -11.83 24.49
N LEU A 187 20.89 -12.37 24.61
CA LEU A 187 22.01 -11.63 25.18
C LEU A 187 22.80 -10.99 24.05
N CYS A 188 22.85 -9.67 24.10
CA CYS A 188 23.46 -8.84 23.08
C CYS A 188 24.58 -7.99 23.66
N THR A 189 25.40 -7.45 22.78
CA THR A 189 26.27 -6.30 23.06
C THR A 189 25.85 -5.14 22.16
N TYR A 190 26.11 -3.90 22.59
CA TYR A 190 25.85 -2.69 21.80
C TYR A 190 27.14 -1.98 21.40
N ASP A 191 27.06 -1.17 20.34
CA ASP A 191 28.13 -0.28 19.90
C ASP A 191 27.88 1.16 20.40
N PRO A 192 28.71 1.71 21.33
CA PRO A 192 28.56 3.06 21.87
C PRO A 192 28.63 4.17 20.83
N GLU A 193 29.34 3.98 19.71
CA GLU A 193 29.52 5.00 18.66
C GLU A 193 28.29 5.16 17.77
N THR A 194 27.28 4.29 17.92
CA THR A 194 26.08 4.27 17.08
C THR A 194 24.87 4.97 17.70
N ARG A 195 25.08 5.70 18.81
CA ARG A 195 24.05 6.42 19.57
C ARG A 195 23.14 7.24 18.67
N ALA A 196 21.84 7.23 18.96
CA ALA A 196 20.83 8.06 18.28
C ALA A 196 20.81 7.90 16.75
N GLY A 197 21.10 6.70 16.24
CA GLY A 197 21.13 6.47 14.79
C GLY A 197 22.47 6.76 14.11
N ALA A 198 23.51 7.17 14.85
CA ALA A 198 24.83 7.44 14.27
C ALA A 198 25.39 6.21 13.54
N THR A 199 26.09 6.47 12.43
CA THR A 199 26.81 5.46 11.64
C THR A 199 28.24 5.94 11.50
N PRO A 200 29.17 5.44 12.33
CA PRO A 200 30.58 5.85 12.29
C PRO A 200 31.19 5.66 10.90
N GLU A 201 32.14 6.52 10.55
CA GLU A 201 32.81 6.43 9.27
C GLU A 201 33.58 5.10 9.14
N GLY A 202 33.39 4.41 8.01
CA GLY A 202 33.97 3.07 7.80
C GLY A 202 33.25 1.92 8.50
N ALA A 203 32.22 2.18 9.32
CA ALA A 203 31.45 1.12 9.99
C ALA A 203 30.67 0.27 8.98
N GLN A 204 30.54 -1.03 9.30
CA GLN A 204 29.76 -1.96 8.49
C GLN A 204 28.29 -1.52 8.44
N LYS A 205 27.72 -1.53 7.22
CA LYS A 205 26.32 -1.17 7.01
C LYS A 205 25.39 -2.21 7.63
N VAL A 206 24.71 -1.83 8.71
CA VAL A 206 23.62 -2.59 9.32
C VAL A 206 22.35 -2.39 8.49
N LYS A 207 21.77 -3.49 7.98
CA LYS A 207 20.64 -3.45 7.03
C LYS A 207 19.28 -3.32 7.71
N GLY A 208 19.11 -3.88 8.90
CA GLY A 208 17.84 -3.88 9.63
C GLY A 208 17.72 -2.78 10.66
N ILE A 209 16.49 -2.28 10.81
CA ILE A 209 16.08 -1.45 11.93
C ILE A 209 14.83 -2.09 12.53
N ILE A 210 14.87 -2.37 13.82
CA ILE A 210 13.75 -2.96 14.56
C ILE A 210 13.26 -2.02 15.66
N GLN A 211 12.00 -2.17 16.04
CA GLN A 211 11.43 -1.43 17.16
C GLN A 211 11.73 -2.14 18.47
N TRP A 212 11.63 -1.40 19.57
CA TRP A 212 11.91 -1.89 20.90
C TRP A 212 11.19 -1.02 21.93
N VAL A 213 11.06 -1.53 23.15
CA VAL A 213 10.58 -0.79 24.32
C VAL A 213 11.47 -1.15 25.50
N SER A 214 11.82 -0.20 26.39
CA SER A 214 12.58 -0.52 27.61
C SER A 214 11.74 -1.42 28.53
N GLU A 215 12.29 -2.54 29.00
CA GLU A 215 11.56 -3.50 29.84
C GLU A 215 11.05 -2.86 31.14
N GLY A 216 11.90 -2.06 31.80
CA GLY A 216 11.56 -1.44 33.10
C GLY A 216 10.69 -0.19 33.02
N HIS A 217 10.56 0.42 31.85
CA HIS A 217 9.83 1.68 31.66
C HIS A 217 8.65 1.58 30.70
N GLY A 218 8.56 0.49 29.93
CA GLY A 218 7.45 0.23 29.03
C GLY A 218 6.14 0.08 29.79
N VAL A 219 5.06 0.60 29.22
CA VAL A 219 3.72 0.45 29.80
C VAL A 219 3.04 -0.79 29.22
N PRO A 220 2.53 -1.71 30.05
CA PRO A 220 1.84 -2.89 29.56
C PRO A 220 0.52 -2.49 28.89
N CYS A 221 0.21 -3.13 27.75
CA CYS A 221 -1.02 -2.90 27.03
C CYS A 221 -1.59 -4.17 26.40
N GLU A 222 -2.92 -4.27 26.37
CA GLU A 222 -3.63 -5.22 25.53
C GLU A 222 -3.80 -4.61 24.15
N VAL A 223 -3.46 -5.36 23.10
CA VAL A 223 -3.59 -4.91 21.71
C VAL A 223 -4.46 -5.88 20.94
N ARG A 224 -5.61 -5.40 20.46
CA ARG A 224 -6.59 -6.16 19.69
C ARG A 224 -6.40 -5.91 18.21
N LEU A 225 -5.83 -6.89 17.54
CA LEU A 225 -5.54 -6.87 16.12
C LEU A 225 -6.76 -7.35 15.34
N TYR A 226 -7.67 -6.44 15.03
CA TYR A 226 -8.82 -6.74 14.18
C TYR A 226 -8.42 -6.95 12.73
N ASP A 227 -9.09 -7.88 12.08
CA ASP A 227 -9.04 -8.15 10.65
C ASP A 227 -10.47 -8.11 10.08
N ARG A 228 -10.64 -8.44 8.80
CA ARG A 228 -11.97 -8.54 8.18
C ARG A 228 -12.75 -9.71 8.82
N LEU A 229 -14.05 -9.50 9.06
CA LEU A 229 -14.91 -10.47 9.75
C LEU A 229 -15.14 -11.74 8.92
N PHE A 230 -15.12 -11.62 7.60
CA PHE A 230 -15.31 -12.74 6.67
C PHE A 230 -14.11 -12.91 5.75
N LYS A 231 -13.78 -14.15 5.40
CA LYS A 231 -12.72 -14.51 4.44
C LYS A 231 -13.16 -14.32 2.99
N ALA A 232 -14.45 -14.53 2.71
CA ALA A 232 -15.02 -14.38 1.38
C ALA A 232 -15.34 -12.91 1.06
N ALA A 233 -15.05 -12.47 -0.17
CA ALA A 233 -15.40 -11.14 -0.64
C ALA A 233 -16.92 -10.91 -0.63
N GLN A 234 -17.71 -11.95 -0.89
CA GLN A 234 -19.17 -11.94 -0.81
C GLN A 234 -19.66 -13.05 0.14
N PRO A 235 -19.85 -12.76 1.44
CA PRO A 235 -20.21 -13.80 2.42
C PRO A 235 -21.55 -14.49 2.15
N GLY A 236 -21.49 -15.81 2.04
CA GLY A 236 -22.58 -16.74 1.76
C GLY A 236 -22.77 -17.10 0.29
N ALA A 237 -21.94 -16.57 -0.63
CA ALA A 237 -22.07 -16.85 -2.06
C ALA A 237 -21.82 -18.33 -2.41
N ASP A 238 -20.78 -18.94 -1.82
CA ASP A 238 -20.37 -20.32 -2.11
C ASP A 238 -20.99 -21.38 -1.16
N HIS A 239 -21.96 -20.97 -0.35
CA HIS A 239 -22.47 -21.76 0.78
C HIS A 239 -24.00 -21.77 0.86
N ASP A 240 -24.70 -21.72 -0.27
CA ASP A 240 -26.18 -21.69 -0.34
C ASP A 240 -26.80 -20.57 0.52
N GLY A 241 -26.08 -19.45 0.66
CA GLY A 241 -26.49 -18.32 1.50
C GLY A 241 -26.06 -18.37 2.97
N ASP A 242 -25.45 -19.48 3.42
CA ASP A 242 -24.90 -19.62 4.77
C ASP A 242 -23.56 -18.89 4.93
N PHE A 243 -23.67 -17.60 5.20
CA PHE A 243 -22.53 -16.69 5.37
C PHE A 243 -21.71 -16.92 6.64
N LEU A 244 -22.20 -17.72 7.61
CA LEU A 244 -21.46 -17.98 8.85
C LEU A 244 -20.23 -18.86 8.60
N LYS A 245 -20.27 -19.71 7.57
CA LYS A 245 -19.13 -20.54 7.15
C LYS A 245 -17.95 -19.71 6.65
N ASP A 246 -18.20 -18.48 6.20
CA ASP A 246 -17.16 -17.56 5.73
C ASP A 246 -16.50 -16.75 6.85
N ILE A 247 -16.92 -16.91 8.11
CA ILE A 247 -16.33 -16.16 9.23
C ILE A 247 -14.82 -16.42 9.31
N ASN A 248 -14.07 -15.34 9.44
CA ASN A 248 -12.64 -15.36 9.69
C ASN A 248 -12.38 -15.66 11.18
N PRO A 249 -11.82 -16.84 11.54
CA PRO A 249 -11.47 -17.14 12.92
C PRO A 249 -10.37 -16.20 13.44
N ASP A 250 -9.55 -15.65 12.53
CA ASP A 250 -8.51 -14.66 12.85
C ASP A 250 -9.02 -13.21 12.74
N SER A 251 -10.34 -13.00 12.74
CA SER A 251 -10.96 -11.66 12.67
C SER A 251 -10.58 -10.75 13.85
N VAL A 252 -10.08 -11.33 14.94
CA VAL A 252 -9.44 -10.61 16.04
C VAL A 252 -8.36 -11.50 16.68
N ARG A 253 -7.17 -10.94 16.87
CA ARG A 253 -6.13 -11.53 17.72
C ARG A 253 -5.79 -10.60 18.86
N VAL A 254 -5.84 -11.10 20.09
CA VAL A 254 -5.48 -10.32 21.29
C VAL A 254 -4.02 -10.60 21.65
N CYS A 255 -3.23 -9.54 21.75
CA CYS A 255 -1.83 -9.56 22.13
C CYS A 255 -1.63 -8.86 23.49
N LYS A 256 -0.70 -9.35 24.30
CA LYS A 256 -0.26 -8.68 25.53
C LYS A 256 1.13 -8.13 25.28
N GLY A 257 1.19 -6.83 25.02
CA GLY A 257 2.41 -6.14 24.61
C GLY A 257 2.84 -5.08 25.61
N PHE A 258 3.86 -4.33 25.19
CA PHE A 258 4.37 -3.16 25.89
C PHE A 258 4.51 -2.00 24.91
N ALA A 259 4.22 -0.79 25.36
CA ALA A 259 4.42 0.42 24.58
C ALA A 259 5.36 1.40 25.30
N GLU A 260 5.93 2.36 24.58
CA GLU A 260 6.70 3.44 25.21
C GLU A 260 5.83 4.28 26.17
N PRO A 261 6.41 4.93 27.20
CA PRO A 261 5.64 5.60 28.26
C PRO A 261 4.67 6.67 27.77
N SER A 262 4.99 7.35 26.66
CA SER A 262 4.15 8.41 26.08
C SER A 262 2.72 7.92 25.75
N VAL A 263 2.56 6.63 25.50
CA VAL A 263 1.29 5.99 25.15
C VAL A 263 0.30 5.98 26.32
N ALA A 264 0.77 6.07 27.57
CA ALA A 264 -0.11 6.17 28.73
C ALA A 264 -0.98 7.43 28.74
N ALA A 265 -0.57 8.48 28.03
CA ALA A 265 -1.32 9.72 27.89
C ALA A 265 -2.42 9.68 26.81
N VAL A 266 -2.53 8.59 26.05
CA VAL A 266 -3.55 8.46 25.01
C VAL A 266 -4.91 8.19 25.68
N ALA A 267 -5.76 9.21 25.69
CA ALA A 267 -7.11 9.11 26.24
C ALA A 267 -7.97 8.08 25.47
N PRO A 268 -8.97 7.45 26.10
CA PRO A 268 -9.92 6.58 25.41
C PRO A 268 -10.57 7.27 24.19
N GLY A 269 -10.57 6.58 23.05
CA GLY A 269 -10.97 7.14 21.75
C GLY A 269 -9.88 7.93 21.01
N GLY A 270 -8.73 8.16 21.65
CA GLY A 270 -7.55 8.79 21.07
C GLY A 270 -6.75 7.81 20.21
N HIS A 271 -6.00 8.36 19.25
CA HIS A 271 -5.29 7.59 18.23
C HIS A 271 -3.78 7.64 18.42
N VAL A 272 -3.12 6.57 18.03
CA VAL A 272 -1.67 6.46 17.96
C VAL A 272 -1.28 5.58 16.78
N GLN A 273 -0.18 5.88 16.12
CA GLN A 273 0.45 4.98 15.17
C GLN A 273 1.57 4.24 15.89
N PHE A 274 1.40 2.94 16.10
CA PHE A 274 2.53 2.09 16.48
C PHE A 274 3.41 1.90 15.24
N GLU A 275 4.66 2.37 15.33
CA GLU A 275 5.61 2.33 14.21
C GLU A 275 5.72 0.91 13.64
N ARG A 276 5.87 0.76 12.32
CA ARG A 276 5.90 -0.54 11.60
C ARG A 276 4.66 -1.44 11.72
N VAL A 277 3.73 -1.19 12.65
CA VAL A 277 2.57 -2.06 12.90
C VAL A 277 1.29 -1.52 12.24
N GLY A 278 0.83 -0.33 12.63
CA GLY A 278 -0.46 0.18 12.17
C GLY A 278 -0.96 1.39 12.96
N TYR A 279 -2.20 1.78 12.68
CA TYR A 279 -2.90 2.81 13.45
C TYR A 279 -3.84 2.15 14.45
N PHE A 280 -3.84 2.69 15.67
CA PHE A 280 -4.54 2.16 16.82
C PHE A 280 -5.37 3.25 17.48
N CYS A 281 -6.44 2.82 18.13
CA CYS A 281 -7.30 3.64 18.96
C CYS A 281 -7.32 3.04 20.37
N ALA A 282 -7.14 3.86 21.40
CA ALA A 282 -7.40 3.44 22.77
C ALA A 282 -8.90 3.09 22.88
N ASP A 283 -9.23 1.83 23.21
CA ASP A 283 -10.62 1.37 23.22
C ASP A 283 -11.46 2.25 24.16
N SER A 284 -12.55 2.80 23.64
CA SER A 284 -13.36 3.78 24.38
C SER A 284 -14.14 3.19 25.55
N VAL A 285 -14.16 1.86 25.71
CA VAL A 285 -14.92 1.13 26.73
C VAL A 285 -13.98 0.52 27.76
N ASP A 286 -12.94 -0.16 27.29
CA ASP A 286 -12.10 -1.02 28.12
C ASP A 286 -10.77 -0.38 28.51
N SER A 287 -10.28 0.60 27.75
CA SER A 287 -9.01 1.27 28.04
C SER A 287 -9.17 2.25 29.19
N LYS A 288 -8.29 2.14 30.19
CA LYS A 288 -8.26 2.99 31.38
C LYS A 288 -6.84 3.11 31.93
N GLU A 289 -6.64 4.05 32.84
CA GLU A 289 -5.37 4.20 33.55
C GLU A 289 -4.94 2.87 34.21
N GLY A 290 -3.69 2.46 33.97
CA GLY A 290 -3.14 1.18 34.44
C GLY A 290 -3.62 -0.07 33.71
N ALA A 291 -4.57 0.02 32.78
CA ALA A 291 -5.05 -1.09 31.95
C ALA A 291 -5.37 -0.59 30.53
N LEU A 292 -4.29 -0.31 29.78
CA LEU A 292 -4.40 0.21 28.42
C LEU A 292 -4.86 -0.88 27.46
N VAL A 293 -5.88 -0.57 26.66
CA VAL A 293 -6.41 -1.46 25.62
C VAL A 293 -6.43 -0.70 24.30
N PHE A 294 -5.80 -1.25 23.26
CA PHE A 294 -5.73 -0.64 21.94
C PHE A 294 -6.36 -1.53 20.87
N ASN A 295 -7.30 -0.96 20.11
CA ASN A 295 -7.88 -1.58 18.93
C ASN A 295 -7.08 -1.16 17.70
N ARG A 296 -6.64 -2.13 16.88
CA ARG A 296 -6.11 -1.81 15.55
C ARG A 296 -7.24 -1.29 14.68
N VAL A 297 -7.11 -0.04 14.23
CA VAL A 297 -8.02 0.55 13.24
C VAL A 297 -7.73 -0.12 11.89
N VAL A 298 -6.49 0.07 11.41
CA VAL A 298 -5.99 -0.42 10.12
C VAL A 298 -4.48 -0.68 10.19
N PRO A 299 -3.94 -1.69 9.47
CA PRO A 299 -2.49 -1.88 9.30
C PRO A 299 -1.89 -0.75 8.46
N LEU A 300 -0.55 -0.60 8.45
CA LEU A 300 0.13 0.44 7.66
C LEU A 300 -0.02 0.27 6.14
N ARG A 301 -0.29 -0.95 5.69
CA ARG A 301 -0.48 -1.33 4.28
C ARG A 301 -1.50 -2.45 4.19
N ASP A 302 -2.14 -2.59 3.04
CA ASP A 302 -2.99 -3.74 2.79
C ASP A 302 -2.14 -5.02 2.73
N THR A 303 -2.61 -6.06 3.42
CA THR A 303 -1.97 -7.39 3.50
C THR A 303 -2.85 -8.50 2.91
N TRP A 304 -4.11 -8.19 2.55
CA TRP A 304 -5.05 -9.15 1.97
C TRP A 304 -4.82 -9.37 0.49
N ALA A 305 -4.36 -8.34 -0.24
CA ALA A 305 -3.98 -8.46 -1.65
C ALA A 305 -2.91 -9.55 -1.92
N ALA A 306 -2.17 -10.00 -0.89
CA ALA A 306 -1.13 -11.02 -0.96
C ALA A 306 -1.56 -12.43 -0.47
N LYS A 307 -2.72 -12.58 0.19
CA LYS A 307 -3.13 -13.82 0.87
C LYS A 307 -4.24 -14.63 0.18
N THR A 308 -4.89 -14.09 -0.86
CA THR A 308 -6.05 -14.73 -1.50
C THR A 308 -5.67 -15.32 -2.88
N PRO A 309 -6.06 -16.58 -3.21
CA PRO A 309 -6.00 -17.08 -4.59
C PRO A 309 -6.83 -16.18 -5.52
N PRO A 310 -6.47 -16.01 -6.81
CA PRO A 310 -7.25 -15.17 -7.71
C PRO A 310 -8.62 -15.84 -7.96
N SER A 311 -9.69 -15.14 -7.58
CA SER A 311 -11.07 -15.37 -8.02
C SER A 311 -11.54 -14.17 -8.85
N PRO A 312 -12.59 -14.32 -9.69
CA PRO A 312 -12.77 -13.53 -10.91
C PRO A 312 -12.86 -12.02 -10.67
N LYS A 313 -12.20 -11.30 -11.59
CA LYS A 313 -11.97 -9.85 -11.67
C LYS A 313 -13.05 -9.01 -10.97
N ALA A 314 -12.70 -8.47 -9.81
CA ALA A 314 -13.15 -7.15 -9.36
C ALA A 314 -11.93 -6.22 -9.43
N GLN A 315 -12.11 -5.10 -10.13
CA GLN A 315 -11.08 -4.15 -10.54
C GLN A 315 -10.19 -3.73 -9.36
N LYS A 316 -8.91 -4.11 -9.44
CA LYS A 316 -7.84 -3.59 -8.59
C LYS A 316 -7.46 -2.19 -9.09
N GLY A 317 -8.12 -1.19 -8.57
CA GLY A 317 -7.44 0.07 -8.30
C GLY A 317 -6.83 -0.02 -6.91
N GLN A 318 -5.50 0.08 -6.76
CA GLN A 318 -4.91 0.57 -5.50
C GLN A 318 -3.40 0.87 -5.50
N GLN A 319 -3.12 2.01 -4.84
CA GLN A 319 -2.04 2.27 -3.89
C GLN A 319 -0.57 2.38 -4.34
N GLN A 320 -0.14 3.64 -4.41
CA GLN A 320 0.79 4.29 -3.46
C GLN A 320 1.92 3.46 -2.79
N ALA A 321 3.17 3.93 -3.02
CA ALA A 321 4.03 4.62 -2.03
C ALA A 321 5.34 3.98 -1.47
N LYS A 322 6.45 4.75 -1.53
CA LYS A 322 7.67 4.69 -0.66
C LYS A 322 8.95 5.30 -1.32
N GLN A 323 9.64 6.28 -0.73
CA GLN A 323 10.81 7.03 -1.27
C GLN A 323 12.17 6.31 -1.15
N GLY A 324 13.12 6.67 -2.03
CA GLY A 324 14.56 6.60 -1.77
C GLY A 324 15.42 7.11 -2.94
N GLY A 325 16.18 8.20 -2.72
CA GLY A 325 17.36 8.57 -3.52
C GLY A 325 17.22 9.81 -4.42
N GLY A 326 17.91 10.90 -4.04
CA GLY A 326 17.88 12.23 -4.66
C GLY A 326 18.28 12.32 -6.13
N GLY A 327 17.63 13.29 -6.79
CA GLY A 327 17.86 13.76 -8.15
C GLY A 327 16.75 14.75 -8.49
N GLY A 328 16.67 15.84 -7.72
CA GLY A 328 15.59 16.82 -7.84
C GLY A 328 15.64 17.51 -9.20
N ALA A 329 14.56 17.37 -9.98
CA ALA A 329 14.21 18.32 -11.02
C ALA A 329 13.92 19.68 -10.36
N GLY A 330 14.38 20.76 -10.99
CA GLY A 330 14.20 22.12 -10.49
C GLY A 330 12.71 22.53 -10.43
N PRO A 331 12.40 23.64 -9.73
CA PRO A 331 11.03 24.12 -9.50
C PRO A 331 10.18 24.32 -10.77
N ALA A 332 10.79 24.48 -11.95
CA ALA A 332 10.08 24.69 -13.22
C ALA A 332 9.32 23.45 -13.76
N GLN A 333 9.71 22.23 -13.40
CA GLN A 333 9.10 21.00 -13.97
C GLN A 333 7.86 20.53 -13.21
N ALA A 334 7.65 21.01 -11.98
CA ALA A 334 6.49 20.68 -11.16
C ALA A 334 5.21 21.40 -11.60
N ASP A 335 5.34 22.55 -12.27
CA ASP A 335 4.24 23.40 -12.72
C ASP A 335 3.76 23.08 -14.15
N LEU A 336 4.41 22.14 -14.86
CA LEU A 336 4.01 21.69 -16.19
C LEU A 336 2.78 20.78 -16.12
N ASP A 337 1.91 20.88 -17.15
CA ASP A 337 0.79 19.96 -17.35
C ASP A 337 1.31 18.50 -17.30
N PRO A 338 0.72 17.62 -16.46
CA PRO A 338 1.12 16.24 -16.32
C PRO A 338 1.32 15.50 -17.65
N VAL A 339 0.49 15.74 -18.68
CA VAL A 339 0.62 15.00 -19.94
C VAL A 339 1.89 15.34 -20.71
N LEU A 340 2.38 16.58 -20.60
CA LEU A 340 3.62 17.03 -21.23
C LEU A 340 4.86 16.36 -20.61
N ARG A 341 4.72 15.81 -19.41
CA ARG A 341 5.82 15.18 -18.67
C ARG A 341 6.00 13.70 -19.00
N LEU A 342 5.11 13.13 -19.82
CA LEU A 342 5.21 11.75 -20.30
C LEU A 342 6.06 11.66 -21.56
N ASP A 343 6.88 10.63 -21.66
CA ASP A 343 7.62 10.29 -22.89
C ASP A 343 6.86 9.20 -23.65
N ILE A 344 5.84 9.59 -24.41
CA ILE A 344 5.07 8.68 -25.25
C ILE A 344 5.68 8.71 -26.65
N ARG A 345 6.10 7.55 -27.17
CA ARG A 345 6.76 7.44 -28.46
C ARG A 345 6.11 6.41 -29.37
N VAL A 346 6.21 6.66 -30.66
CA VAL A 346 5.92 5.69 -31.72
C VAL A 346 7.00 4.60 -31.68
N GLY A 347 6.57 3.34 -31.68
CA GLY A 347 7.47 2.19 -31.67
C GLY A 347 7.10 1.14 -32.70
N LYS A 348 8.08 0.29 -33.05
CA LYS A 348 7.87 -0.87 -33.92
C LYS A 348 8.28 -2.14 -33.18
N ILE A 349 7.37 -3.10 -33.08
CA ILE A 349 7.65 -4.39 -32.47
C ILE A 349 8.53 -5.18 -33.45
N LEU A 350 9.78 -5.45 -33.09
CA LEU A 350 10.71 -6.19 -33.93
C LEU A 350 10.61 -7.70 -33.72
N SER A 351 10.33 -8.12 -32.49
CA SER A 351 10.05 -9.51 -32.15
C SER A 351 9.19 -9.57 -30.89
N ALA A 352 8.42 -10.64 -30.75
CA ALA A 352 7.66 -10.96 -29.56
C ALA A 352 7.78 -12.46 -29.26
N GLU A 353 7.92 -12.80 -27.99
CA GLU A 353 7.99 -14.19 -27.54
C GLU A 353 7.10 -14.40 -26.31
N LYS A 354 6.66 -15.64 -26.07
CA LYS A 354 5.96 -15.98 -24.82
C LYS A 354 6.91 -15.87 -23.64
N HIS A 355 6.45 -15.25 -22.55
CA HIS A 355 7.24 -15.18 -21.33
C HIS A 355 7.48 -16.60 -20.75
N PRO A 356 8.71 -16.97 -20.38
CA PRO A 356 9.05 -18.35 -19.96
C PRO A 356 8.28 -18.81 -18.71
N ASP A 357 8.04 -17.89 -17.77
CA ASP A 357 7.40 -18.18 -16.49
C ASP A 357 5.97 -17.60 -16.35
N ALA A 358 5.32 -17.18 -17.46
CA ALA A 358 3.97 -16.62 -17.40
C ALA A 358 3.20 -16.66 -18.73
N ASP A 359 2.12 -17.45 -18.77
CA ASP A 359 1.31 -17.66 -19.99
C ASP A 359 0.56 -16.40 -20.45
N SER A 360 0.31 -15.45 -19.55
CA SER A 360 -0.41 -14.20 -19.86
C SER A 360 0.50 -13.07 -20.32
N LEU A 361 1.81 -13.30 -20.47
CA LEU A 361 2.78 -12.26 -20.78
C LEU A 361 3.54 -12.55 -22.08
N TYR A 362 3.80 -11.50 -22.85
CA TYR A 362 4.79 -11.50 -23.90
C TYR A 362 6.05 -10.74 -23.48
N VAL A 363 7.16 -11.06 -24.13
CA VAL A 363 8.42 -10.34 -24.06
C VAL A 363 8.69 -9.80 -25.46
N GLU A 364 8.55 -8.50 -25.63
CA GLU A 364 8.73 -7.81 -26.90
C GLU A 364 10.09 -7.08 -26.97
N LYS A 365 10.69 -7.08 -28.15
CA LYS A 365 11.76 -6.15 -28.53
C LYS A 365 11.15 -5.05 -29.36
N ILE A 366 11.06 -3.84 -28.82
CA ILE A 366 10.41 -2.71 -29.49
C ILE A 366 11.46 -1.65 -29.81
N ASP A 367 11.57 -1.31 -31.10
CA ASP A 367 12.35 -0.18 -31.57
C ASP A 367 11.60 1.13 -31.28
N LEU A 368 12.25 2.04 -30.57
CA LEU A 368 11.72 3.34 -30.14
C LEU A 368 12.63 4.48 -30.58
N GLY A 369 13.54 4.22 -31.55
CA GLY A 369 14.52 5.18 -32.02
C GLY A 369 15.61 5.52 -31.00
N ASP A 370 15.79 4.68 -29.98
CA ASP A 370 16.86 4.87 -28.99
C ASP A 370 18.23 4.50 -29.59
N GLU A 371 19.25 5.32 -29.33
CA GLU A 371 20.62 5.07 -29.81
C GLU A 371 21.22 3.76 -29.27
N THR A 372 20.73 3.29 -28.12
CA THR A 372 21.15 2.03 -27.48
C THR A 372 20.51 0.79 -28.09
N GLY A 373 19.60 0.96 -29.06
CA GLY A 373 18.85 -0.10 -29.71
C GLY A 373 17.49 -0.41 -29.06
N PRO A 374 16.82 -1.48 -29.51
CA PRO A 374 15.46 -1.83 -29.09
C PRO A 374 15.35 -2.15 -27.60
N ARG A 375 14.27 -1.69 -26.96
CA ARG A 375 13.99 -1.97 -25.55
C ARG A 375 13.32 -3.31 -25.36
N THR A 376 13.53 -3.90 -24.18
CA THR A 376 12.75 -5.06 -23.74
C THR A 376 11.49 -4.57 -23.03
N ILE A 377 10.33 -4.93 -23.53
CA ILE A 377 9.04 -4.60 -22.91
C ILE A 377 8.32 -5.92 -22.61
N VAL A 378 7.66 -5.98 -21.47
CA VAL A 378 6.85 -7.14 -21.07
C VAL A 378 5.40 -6.69 -20.99
N SER A 379 4.56 -7.21 -21.86
CA SER A 379 3.15 -6.82 -21.94
C SER A 379 2.21 -7.95 -21.50
N GLY A 380 0.98 -7.58 -21.11
CA GLY A 380 -0.11 -8.51 -20.81
C GLY A 380 -0.91 -8.98 -22.03
N LEU A 381 -0.37 -8.83 -23.24
CA LEU A 381 -1.13 -9.00 -24.49
C LEU A 381 -1.40 -10.46 -24.89
N ALA A 382 -0.79 -11.43 -24.20
CA ALA A 382 -0.84 -12.83 -24.62
C ALA A 382 -2.23 -13.48 -24.66
N ASN A 383 -3.17 -12.95 -23.88
CA ASN A 383 -4.56 -13.42 -23.88
C ASN A 383 -5.46 -12.67 -24.87
N TYR A 384 -4.95 -11.65 -25.55
CA TYR A 384 -5.76 -10.71 -26.33
C TYR A 384 -5.32 -10.60 -27.79
N ILE A 385 -4.01 -10.66 -28.04
CA ILE A 385 -3.43 -10.53 -29.38
C ILE A 385 -2.61 -11.78 -29.70
N PRO A 386 -2.90 -12.49 -30.81
CA PRO A 386 -2.08 -13.59 -31.29
C PRO A 386 -0.62 -13.15 -31.48
N LEU A 387 0.32 -14.04 -31.20
CA LEU A 387 1.75 -13.71 -31.25
C LEU A 387 2.18 -13.29 -32.67
N GLU A 388 1.62 -13.96 -33.68
CA GLU A 388 1.83 -13.68 -35.10
C GLU A 388 1.37 -12.28 -35.54
N ASP A 389 0.48 -11.64 -34.79
CA ASP A 389 -0.08 -10.32 -35.11
C ASP A 389 0.70 -9.15 -34.47
N LEU A 390 1.77 -9.46 -33.74
CA LEU A 390 2.60 -8.45 -33.06
C LEU A 390 3.86 -8.09 -33.83
N GLU A 391 4.55 -9.06 -34.43
CA GLU A 391 5.82 -8.80 -35.09
C GLU A 391 5.65 -7.86 -36.30
N GLY A 392 6.45 -6.81 -36.34
CA GLY A 392 6.41 -5.78 -37.37
C GLY A 392 5.33 -4.71 -37.18
N ARG A 393 4.43 -4.85 -36.20
CA ARG A 393 3.33 -3.91 -35.96
C ARG A 393 3.83 -2.62 -35.32
N ALA A 394 3.23 -1.51 -35.73
CA ALA A 394 3.44 -0.21 -35.10
C ALA A 394 2.63 -0.12 -33.81
N CYS A 395 3.19 0.53 -32.80
CA CYS A 395 2.56 0.68 -31.50
C CYS A 395 2.96 2.01 -30.86
N THR A 396 2.32 2.34 -29.76
CA THR A 396 2.66 3.52 -28.96
C THR A 396 3.14 3.06 -27.58
N VAL A 397 4.26 3.60 -27.10
CA VAL A 397 4.90 3.17 -25.85
C VAL A 397 5.15 4.34 -24.93
N LEU A 398 4.79 4.17 -23.65
CA LEU A 398 5.21 5.05 -22.58
C LEU A 398 6.61 4.65 -22.10
N CYS A 399 7.59 5.51 -22.33
CA CYS A 399 9.02 5.21 -22.26
C CYS A 399 9.72 5.68 -20.99
N ASN A 400 9.13 6.59 -20.22
CA ASN A 400 9.75 7.17 -19.01
C ASN A 400 9.14 6.66 -17.70
N LEU A 401 8.40 5.54 -17.72
CA LEU A 401 8.09 4.82 -16.49
C LEU A 401 9.36 4.23 -15.87
N LYS A 402 9.36 4.05 -14.55
CA LYS A 402 10.44 3.32 -13.88
C LYS A 402 10.44 1.86 -14.37
N PRO A 403 11.56 1.34 -14.90
CA PRO A 403 11.64 -0.06 -15.32
C PRO A 403 11.24 -1.02 -14.20
N ALA A 404 10.48 -2.04 -14.54
CA ALA A 404 9.90 -2.98 -13.58
C ALA A 404 10.23 -4.43 -13.97
N LYS A 405 10.59 -5.25 -12.98
CA LYS A 405 10.77 -6.69 -13.23
C LYS A 405 9.41 -7.39 -13.22
N MET A 406 9.05 -8.00 -14.34
CA MET A 406 7.88 -8.85 -14.49
C MET A 406 8.38 -10.29 -14.58
N ARG A 407 8.10 -11.08 -13.53
CA ARG A 407 8.50 -12.49 -13.45
C ARG A 407 10.00 -12.74 -13.77
N GLY A 408 10.86 -11.80 -13.39
CA GLY A 408 12.31 -11.90 -13.54
C GLY A 408 12.90 -11.12 -14.73
N ILE A 409 12.09 -10.80 -15.75
CA ILE A 409 12.51 -10.03 -16.92
C ILE A 409 12.25 -8.54 -16.68
N LEU A 410 13.23 -7.69 -17.01
CA LEU A 410 13.11 -6.25 -16.86
C LEU A 410 12.32 -5.67 -18.04
N SER A 411 11.18 -5.03 -17.76
CA SER A 411 10.41 -4.25 -18.72
C SER A 411 10.82 -2.78 -18.63
N GLU A 412 11.17 -2.18 -19.78
CA GLU A 412 11.73 -0.83 -19.91
C GLU A 412 10.76 0.17 -20.55
N GLY A 413 9.47 -0.15 -20.53
CA GLY A 413 8.38 0.68 -21.04
C GLY A 413 7.02 -0.01 -20.87
N MET A 414 5.99 0.62 -21.39
CA MET A 414 4.63 0.07 -21.39
C MET A 414 3.95 0.36 -22.73
N VAL A 415 3.48 -0.68 -23.41
CA VAL A 415 2.69 -0.54 -24.64
C VAL A 415 1.30 -0.03 -24.28
N LEU A 416 0.89 1.08 -24.88
CA LEU A 416 -0.42 1.68 -24.64
C LEU A 416 -1.49 0.98 -25.45
N CYS A 417 -2.58 0.59 -24.78
CA CYS A 417 -3.69 -0.12 -25.39
C CYS A 417 -5.02 0.50 -24.96
N ALA A 418 -6.01 0.49 -25.85
CA ALA A 418 -7.39 0.68 -25.44
C ALA A 418 -7.96 -0.67 -24.97
N ALA A 419 -8.79 -0.65 -23.93
CA ALA A 419 -9.46 -1.84 -23.42
C ALA A 419 -10.94 -1.58 -23.16
N ASP A 420 -11.80 -2.56 -23.41
CA ASP A 420 -13.20 -2.49 -22.99
C ASP A 420 -13.34 -2.57 -21.44
N ASP A 421 -14.53 -2.28 -20.93
CA ASP A 421 -14.74 -2.03 -19.49
C ASP A 421 -14.43 -3.26 -18.60
N ASP A 422 -14.52 -4.47 -19.18
CA ASP A 422 -14.21 -5.75 -18.53
C ASP A 422 -12.81 -6.29 -18.88
N ALA A 423 -12.06 -5.58 -19.73
CA ALA A 423 -10.81 -6.00 -20.35
C ALA A 423 -10.92 -7.42 -20.96
N GLY A 424 -12.01 -7.65 -21.71
CA GLY A 424 -12.21 -8.80 -22.58
C GLY A 424 -11.65 -8.58 -23.98
N VAL A 425 -11.62 -7.32 -24.46
CA VAL A 425 -11.00 -6.90 -25.72
C VAL A 425 -9.95 -5.84 -25.44
N VAL A 426 -8.73 -6.07 -25.93
CA VAL A 426 -7.60 -5.13 -25.82
C VAL A 426 -7.03 -4.90 -27.21
N GLU A 427 -6.93 -3.64 -27.62
CA GLU A 427 -6.37 -3.22 -28.90
C GLU A 427 -5.16 -2.30 -28.67
N LEU A 428 -4.10 -2.49 -29.46
CA LEU A 428 -2.97 -1.56 -29.46
C LEU A 428 -3.45 -0.16 -29.85
N LEU A 429 -2.88 0.84 -29.18
CA LEU A 429 -2.99 2.21 -29.66
C LEU A 429 -2.01 2.41 -30.82
N GLU A 430 -2.55 2.45 -32.03
CA GLU A 430 -1.77 2.49 -33.27
C GLU A 430 -1.49 3.94 -33.69
N PRO A 431 -0.25 4.25 -34.09
CA PRO A 431 0.05 5.50 -34.76
C PRO A 431 -0.46 5.47 -36.21
N PRO A 432 -0.73 6.64 -36.81
CA PRO A 432 -1.18 6.72 -38.20
C PRO A 432 -0.07 6.26 -39.16
N GLU A 433 -0.48 5.83 -40.35
CA GLU A 433 0.46 5.48 -41.41
C GLU A 433 1.36 6.68 -41.74
N GLY A 434 2.67 6.45 -41.77
CA GLY A 434 3.68 7.49 -42.01
C GLY A 434 4.29 8.11 -40.75
N ALA A 435 3.84 7.76 -39.54
CA ALA A 435 4.52 8.15 -38.31
C ALA A 435 5.90 7.47 -38.18
N GLU A 436 6.91 8.23 -37.74
CA GLU A 436 8.29 7.73 -37.67
C GLU A 436 8.58 7.02 -36.34
N VAL A 437 9.36 5.94 -36.37
CA VAL A 437 9.80 5.24 -35.16
C VAL A 437 10.62 6.19 -34.28
N GLY A 438 10.26 6.27 -32.99
CA GLY A 438 10.86 7.17 -32.01
C GLY A 438 10.25 8.58 -31.96
N GLU A 439 9.31 8.90 -32.87
CA GLU A 439 8.59 10.16 -32.83
C GLU A 439 7.82 10.29 -31.50
N ARG A 440 7.93 11.47 -30.86
CA ARG A 440 7.17 11.78 -29.65
C ARG A 440 5.75 12.20 -29.98
N VAL A 441 4.80 11.58 -29.28
CA VAL A 441 3.39 11.91 -29.36
C VAL A 441 3.13 13.21 -28.61
N LYS A 442 2.34 14.10 -29.21
CA LYS A 442 1.92 15.37 -28.63
C LYS A 442 0.43 15.33 -28.31
N VAL A 443 0.00 16.19 -27.40
CA VAL A 443 -1.43 16.47 -27.20
C VAL A 443 -1.76 17.80 -27.85
N GLU A 444 -2.76 17.79 -28.73
CA GLU A 444 -3.19 18.97 -29.46
C GLU A 444 -3.49 20.13 -28.50
N GLY A 445 -2.99 21.33 -28.82
CA GLY A 445 -3.24 22.53 -28.01
C GLY A 445 -2.45 22.65 -26.69
N ARG A 446 -1.64 21.66 -26.29
CA ARG A 446 -0.92 21.68 -24.99
C ARG A 446 0.57 22.01 -25.06
N GLY A 447 1.12 22.15 -26.26
CA GLY A 447 2.54 22.48 -26.49
C GLY A 447 3.43 21.24 -26.64
N GLU A 448 4.75 21.47 -26.65
CA GLU A 448 5.73 20.40 -26.87
C GLU A 448 5.92 19.52 -25.63
N PRO A 449 6.02 18.18 -25.80
CA PRO A 449 6.38 17.27 -24.72
C PRO A 449 7.72 17.66 -24.08
N GLN A 450 7.73 17.74 -22.75
CA GLN A 450 8.89 18.01 -21.90
C GLN A 450 9.02 16.86 -20.89
N PRO A 451 9.34 15.64 -21.37
CA PRO A 451 9.30 14.45 -20.53
C PRO A 451 10.30 14.52 -19.38
N ASP A 452 9.89 14.03 -18.21
CA ASP A 452 10.86 13.64 -17.18
C ASP A 452 11.78 12.54 -17.74
N GLU A 453 13.08 12.57 -17.40
CA GLU A 453 14.05 11.53 -17.86
C GLU A 453 13.55 10.12 -17.49
N VAL A 454 13.11 9.96 -16.24
CA VAL A 454 12.37 8.80 -15.74
C VAL A 454 11.48 9.28 -14.59
N LEU A 455 10.23 8.80 -14.54
CA LEU A 455 9.28 9.03 -13.46
C LEU A 455 9.69 8.24 -12.20
N LYS A 456 10.77 8.69 -11.54
CA LYS A 456 11.44 8.00 -10.43
C LYS A 456 10.77 8.23 -9.08
N SER A 457 10.33 9.46 -8.79
CA SER A 457 9.72 9.80 -7.51
C SER A 457 8.23 9.43 -7.45
N LYS A 458 7.67 9.27 -6.26
CA LYS A 458 6.23 9.02 -6.09
C LYS A 458 5.34 10.08 -6.74
N THR A 459 5.78 11.34 -6.70
CA THR A 459 5.02 12.46 -7.27
C THR A 459 5.07 12.40 -8.79
N GLN A 460 6.23 12.06 -9.37
CA GLN A 460 6.37 11.79 -10.80
C GLN A 460 5.59 10.54 -11.24
N GLN A 461 5.56 9.47 -10.43
CA GLN A 461 4.79 8.27 -10.77
C GLN A 461 3.28 8.52 -10.80
N LYS A 462 2.79 9.50 -10.03
CA LYS A 462 1.39 9.96 -10.12
C LYS A 462 1.07 10.65 -11.44
N VAL A 463 2.05 11.19 -12.16
CA VAL A 463 1.83 11.86 -13.46
C VAL A 463 1.10 10.93 -14.42
N TRP A 464 1.59 9.69 -14.58
CA TRP A 464 0.91 8.71 -15.41
C TRP A 464 -0.49 8.38 -14.89
N THR A 465 -0.65 8.13 -13.59
CA THR A 465 -1.97 7.81 -13.01
C THR A 465 -2.98 8.93 -13.25
N THR A 466 -2.58 10.19 -13.07
CA THR A 466 -3.44 11.35 -13.33
C THR A 466 -3.77 11.49 -14.82
N VAL A 467 -2.81 11.26 -15.72
CA VAL A 467 -3.06 11.34 -17.16
C VAL A 467 -4.00 10.22 -17.61
N ALA A 468 -3.76 8.99 -17.14
CA ALA A 468 -4.53 7.81 -17.51
C ALA A 468 -6.02 7.88 -17.10
N GLU A 469 -6.35 8.62 -16.04
CA GLU A 469 -7.76 8.84 -15.62
C GLU A 469 -8.60 9.52 -16.70
N ASP A 470 -7.99 10.40 -17.51
CA ASP A 470 -8.65 11.14 -18.58
C ASP A 470 -8.23 10.68 -19.99
N LEU A 471 -7.37 9.66 -20.08
CA LEU A 471 -6.87 9.11 -21.35
C LEU A 471 -7.80 8.01 -21.86
N LYS A 472 -8.42 8.25 -23.02
CA LYS A 472 -9.40 7.33 -23.61
C LYS A 472 -9.49 7.51 -25.12
N THR A 473 -10.17 6.61 -25.80
CA THR A 473 -10.59 6.84 -27.19
C THR A 473 -11.87 7.66 -27.24
N ASP A 474 -12.05 8.46 -28.30
CA ASP A 474 -13.29 9.18 -28.58
C ASP A 474 -14.29 8.32 -29.39
N ASP A 475 -15.38 8.93 -29.86
CA ASP A 475 -16.43 8.25 -30.64
C ASP A 475 -15.97 7.84 -32.06
N GLU A 476 -14.84 8.36 -32.52
CA GLU A 476 -14.19 8.00 -33.78
C GLU A 476 -13.08 6.96 -33.58
N GLY A 477 -12.73 6.65 -32.32
CA GLY A 477 -11.66 5.73 -31.96
C GLY A 477 -10.29 6.41 -31.82
N ALA A 478 -10.21 7.73 -31.92
CA ALA A 478 -8.97 8.47 -31.74
C ALA A 478 -8.63 8.62 -30.25
N ALA A 479 -7.36 8.48 -29.88
CA ALA A 479 -6.93 8.70 -28.51
C ALA A 479 -6.99 10.19 -28.17
N VAL A 480 -7.62 10.49 -27.04
CA VAL A 480 -7.78 11.83 -26.51
C VAL A 480 -7.42 11.88 -25.03
N PHE A 481 -6.86 13.00 -24.60
CA PHE A 481 -6.65 13.35 -23.20
C PHE A 481 -7.47 14.61 -22.90
N GLN A 482 -8.44 14.51 -21.97
CA GLN A 482 -9.35 15.61 -21.65
C GLN A 482 -10.06 16.23 -22.89
N GLY A 483 -10.25 15.43 -23.94
CA GLY A 483 -10.88 15.84 -25.20
C GLY A 483 -9.90 16.28 -26.30
N ASP A 484 -8.62 16.51 -25.97
CA ASP A 484 -7.60 16.90 -26.95
C ASP A 484 -6.91 15.66 -27.55
N ALA A 485 -6.73 15.63 -28.87
CA ALA A 485 -6.21 14.46 -29.56
C ALA A 485 -4.70 14.22 -29.29
N LEU A 486 -4.34 12.94 -29.14
CA LEU A 486 -2.94 12.50 -29.18
C LEU A 486 -2.51 12.36 -30.64
N ILE A 487 -1.50 13.13 -31.02
CA ILE A 487 -1.07 13.29 -32.41
C ILE A 487 0.43 13.04 -32.61
N THR A 488 0.75 12.60 -33.81
CA THR A 488 2.06 12.59 -34.43
C THR A 488 2.05 13.61 -35.59
N SER A 489 3.19 13.81 -36.24
CA SER A 489 3.33 14.57 -37.48
C SER A 489 2.45 14.04 -38.62
N ALA A 490 2.14 12.74 -38.62
CA ALA A 490 1.32 12.07 -39.62
C ALA A 490 -0.18 11.99 -39.27
N GLY A 491 -0.59 12.38 -38.06
CA GLY A 491 -2.00 12.40 -37.64
C GLY A 491 -2.26 11.83 -36.24
N LYS A 492 -3.53 11.50 -35.98
CA LYS A 492 -4.02 11.04 -34.66
C LYS A 492 -3.66 9.57 -34.40
N LEU A 493 -3.38 9.24 -33.15
CA LEU A 493 -3.35 7.85 -32.69
C LEU A 493 -4.77 7.30 -32.60
N THR A 494 -4.97 6.02 -32.95
CA THR A 494 -6.29 5.40 -32.97
C THR A 494 -6.30 3.98 -32.41
N SER A 495 -7.46 3.57 -31.91
CA SER A 495 -7.83 2.16 -31.71
C SER A 495 -8.74 1.73 -32.85
N LYS A 496 -8.61 0.49 -33.31
CA LYS A 496 -9.33 0.00 -34.50
C LYS A 496 -10.84 -0.01 -34.30
N THR A 497 -11.32 -0.52 -33.17
CA THR A 497 -12.76 -0.71 -32.91
C THR A 497 -13.22 -0.17 -31.55
N LEU A 498 -12.32 0.00 -30.58
CA LEU A 498 -12.66 0.47 -29.24
C LEU A 498 -12.87 2.00 -29.20
N LYS A 499 -14.12 2.41 -28.97
CA LYS A 499 -14.57 3.82 -28.92
C LYS A 499 -15.05 4.19 -27.52
N GLY A 500 -14.72 5.39 -27.05
CA GLY A 500 -15.07 5.83 -25.71
C GLY A 500 -14.39 5.03 -24.59
N LYS A 501 -13.31 4.31 -24.89
CA LYS A 501 -12.70 3.31 -24.00
C LYS A 501 -11.42 3.79 -23.35
N PRO A 502 -11.14 3.42 -22.08
CA PRO A 502 -9.93 3.83 -21.40
C PRO A 502 -8.68 3.30 -22.10
N ILE A 503 -7.60 4.09 -22.05
CA ILE A 503 -6.29 3.72 -22.55
C ILE A 503 -5.35 3.51 -21.37
N SER A 504 -4.64 2.38 -21.36
CA SER A 504 -3.69 2.03 -20.28
C SER A 504 -2.44 1.34 -20.78
#